data_AF-A0A0J9V0K4-F1
#
_entry.id   AF-A0A0J9V0K4-F1
#
_cell.length_a   1.000
_cell.length_b   1.000
_cell.length_c   1.000
_cell.angle_alpha   90.00
_cell.angle_beta   90.00
_cell.angle_gamma   90.00
#
_symmetry.space_group_name_H-M   'P 1'
#
loop_
_entity.id
_entity.type
_entity.pdbx_description
1 polymer ?
#
loop_
_entity_poly.entity_id
_entity_poly.type
_entity_poly.pdbx_seq_one_letter_code
_entity_poly.pdbx_strand_id
1 'polypeptide(L)'
;MARAEGYIGLGRLDDATTVLEELISVEPPELDDLNDQVLRVRRLILSARIHHKGNNFPEALQHWQLTGQMIESLGIFKSRHGWILAIVHLSMAHAHIALGNEELARQAWNAGVDIAMRERFEYVFPVLATTWLHKIVGEIHEVKGWPLRVMLPGGKSDLTWL
;
A
#
# COMPACT_ATOMS: atom_id res chain seq x y z
N MET A 1 6.16 -9.21 11.92
CA MET A 1 5.70 -8.77 10.58
C MET A 1 4.99 -9.87 9.77
N ALA A 2 5.65 -10.97 9.39
CA ALA A 2 5.01 -12.03 8.58
C ALA A 2 3.74 -12.63 9.23
N ARG A 3 3.74 -12.78 10.56
CA ARG A 3 2.55 -13.24 11.32
C ARG A 3 1.34 -12.30 11.15
N ALA A 4 1.55 -10.99 11.24
CA ALA A 4 0.48 -10.00 11.04
C ALA A 4 -0.05 -10.03 9.59
N GLU A 5 0.82 -10.18 8.60
CA GLU A 5 0.40 -10.38 7.20
C GLU A 5 -0.48 -11.62 7.01
N GLY A 6 -0.10 -12.73 7.65
CA GLY A 6 -0.89 -13.96 7.65
C GLY A 6 -2.27 -13.76 8.27
N TYR A 7 -2.35 -13.09 9.42
CA TYR A 7 -3.63 -12.78 10.07
C TYR A 7 -4.52 -11.86 9.22
N ILE A 8 -3.96 -10.83 8.60
CA ILE A 8 -4.70 -9.98 7.64
C ILE A 8 -5.23 -10.83 6.47
N GLY A 9 -4.43 -11.75 5.94
CA GLY A 9 -4.85 -12.67 4.87
C GLY A 9 -6.02 -13.57 5.26
N LEU A 10 -6.09 -13.98 6.53
CA LEU A 10 -7.16 -14.81 7.09
C LEU A 10 -8.37 -14.00 7.61
N GLY A 11 -8.36 -12.67 7.49
CA GLY A 11 -9.41 -11.80 8.05
C GLY A 11 -9.40 -11.69 9.58
N ARG A 12 -8.34 -12.18 10.24
CA ARG A 12 -8.15 -12.10 11.69
C ARG A 12 -7.55 -10.75 12.09
N LEU A 13 -8.34 -9.69 11.91
CA LEU A 13 -7.85 -8.31 12.01
C LEU A 13 -7.42 -7.94 13.42
N ASP A 14 -8.14 -8.37 14.45
CA ASP A 14 -7.79 -8.10 15.85
C ASP A 14 -6.45 -8.74 16.23
N ASP A 15 -6.24 -10.00 15.83
CA ASP A 15 -4.95 -10.68 16.04
C ASP A 15 -3.81 -9.99 15.29
N ALA A 16 -4.07 -9.46 14.09
CA ALA A 16 -3.10 -8.67 13.35
C ALA A 16 -2.75 -7.37 14.10
N THR A 17 -3.76 -6.68 14.63
CA THR A 17 -3.59 -5.46 15.43
C THR A 17 -2.72 -5.72 16.66
N THR A 18 -3.03 -6.76 17.45
CA THR A 18 -2.23 -7.12 18.63
C THR A 18 -0.76 -7.36 18.27
N VAL A 19 -0.49 -8.08 17.18
CA VAL A 19 0.90 -8.30 16.72
C VAL A 19 1.57 -6.99 16.31
N LEU A 20 0.85 -6.04 15.71
CA LEU A 20 1.43 -4.74 15.37
C LEU A 20 1.71 -3.89 16.61
N GLU A 21 0.85 -3.92 17.63
CA GLU A 21 1.06 -3.21 18.91
C GLU A 21 2.30 -3.74 19.64
N GLU A 22 2.47 -5.06 19.68
CA GLU A 22 3.69 -5.69 20.22
C GLU A 22 4.94 -5.18 19.48
N LEU A 23 4.87 -5.07 18.15
CA LEU A 23 6.00 -4.58 17.35
C LEU A 23 6.28 -3.10 17.57
N ILE A 24 5.25 -2.27 17.77
CA ILE A 24 5.41 -0.85 18.11
C ILE A 24 6.19 -0.71 19.43
N SER A 25 5.92 -1.58 20.41
CA SER A 25 6.54 -1.49 21.73
C SER A 25 8.05 -1.76 21.76
N VAL A 26 8.57 -2.42 20.72
CA VAL A 26 9.99 -2.78 20.59
C VAL A 26 10.69 -2.06 19.43
N GLU A 27 9.98 -1.20 18.71
CA GLU A 27 10.53 -0.49 17.57
C GLU A 27 11.46 0.64 18.03
N PRO A 28 12.66 0.79 17.42
CA PRO A 28 13.55 1.88 17.77
C PRO A 28 12.91 3.24 17.44
N PRO A 29 13.14 4.28 18.27
CA PRO A 29 12.63 5.62 18.01
C PRO A 29 13.33 6.27 16.81
N GLU A 30 14.62 5.97 16.63
CA GLU A 30 15.48 6.46 15.56
C GLU A 30 15.49 5.44 14.40
N LEU A 31 15.51 5.93 13.17
CA LEU A 31 15.48 5.12 11.94
C LEU A 31 16.83 5.20 11.22
N ASP A 32 17.90 4.99 11.96
CA ASP A 32 19.27 5.20 11.49
C ASP A 32 19.73 4.12 10.51
N ASP A 33 19.16 2.92 10.62
CA ASP A 33 19.40 1.80 9.72
C ASP A 33 18.33 1.66 8.63
N LEU A 34 18.78 1.16 7.48
CA LEU A 34 17.95 0.90 6.31
C LEU A 34 16.83 -0.12 6.59
N ASN A 35 17.16 -1.18 7.33
CA ASN A 35 16.20 -2.22 7.65
C ASN A 35 15.16 -1.69 8.65
N ASP A 36 15.53 -0.85 9.61
CA ASP A 36 14.56 -0.19 10.51
C ASP A 36 13.57 0.70 9.74
N GLN A 37 14.07 1.48 8.76
CA GLN A 37 13.21 2.27 7.85
C GLN A 37 12.22 1.39 7.07
N VAL A 38 12.70 0.28 6.50
CA VAL A 38 11.86 -0.65 5.75
C VAL A 38 10.82 -1.32 6.65
N LEU A 39 11.21 -1.74 7.86
CA LEU A 39 10.31 -2.36 8.83
C LEU A 39 9.23 -1.37 9.30
N ARG A 40 9.60 -0.12 9.57
CA ARG A 40 8.67 0.96 9.91
C ARG A 40 7.62 1.15 8.82
N VAL A 41 8.04 1.34 7.57
CA VAL A 41 7.11 1.52 6.45
C VAL A 41 6.23 0.30 6.27
N ARG A 42 6.80 -0.91 6.36
CA ARG A 42 6.01 -2.14 6.27
C ARG A 42 4.95 -2.18 7.37
N ARG A 43 5.26 -1.78 8.61
CA ARG A 43 4.32 -1.74 9.72
C ARG A 43 3.17 -0.78 9.45
N LEU A 44 3.46 0.43 8.98
CA LEU A 44 2.45 1.43 8.60
C LEU A 44 1.50 0.91 7.51
N ILE A 45 2.05 0.23 6.49
CA ILE A 45 1.27 -0.43 5.45
C ILE A 45 0.35 -1.49 6.03
N LEU A 46 0.81 -2.31 6.98
CA LEU A 46 -0.03 -3.33 7.62
C LEU A 46 -1.16 -2.69 8.45
N SER A 47 -0.88 -1.63 9.21
CA SER A 47 -1.90 -0.88 9.95
C SER A 47 -2.98 -0.33 8.99
N ALA A 48 -2.55 0.30 7.89
CA ALA A 48 -3.48 0.82 6.90
C ALA A 48 -4.36 -0.29 6.28
N ARG A 49 -3.76 -1.46 5.99
CA ARG A 49 -4.49 -2.62 5.46
C ARG A 49 -5.46 -3.24 6.45
N ILE A 50 -5.18 -3.24 7.75
CA ILE A 50 -6.10 -3.73 8.77
C ILE A 50 -7.39 -2.92 8.73
N HIS A 51 -7.31 -1.60 8.82
CA HIS A 51 -8.47 -0.71 8.73
C HIS A 51 -9.19 -0.87 7.39
N HIS A 52 -8.43 -0.91 6.29
CA HIS A 52 -9.00 -1.05 4.96
C HIS A 52 -9.77 -2.37 4.81
N LYS A 53 -9.21 -3.50 5.26
CA LYS A 53 -9.88 -4.82 5.23
C LYS A 53 -11.09 -4.88 6.17
N GLY A 54 -11.08 -4.11 7.26
CA GLY A 54 -12.21 -3.96 8.16
C GLY A 54 -13.29 -3.01 7.65
N ASN A 55 -13.20 -2.52 6.41
CA ASN A 55 -14.06 -1.48 5.83
C ASN A 55 -14.08 -0.16 6.62
N ASN A 56 -13.09 0.05 7.48
CA ASN A 56 -12.91 1.30 8.20
C ASN A 56 -12.10 2.28 7.34
N PHE A 57 -12.71 2.73 6.24
CA PHE A 57 -12.03 3.50 5.19
C PHE A 57 -11.50 4.87 5.63
N PRO A 58 -12.19 5.66 6.49
CA PRO A 58 -11.63 6.93 6.95
C PRO A 58 -10.31 6.75 7.71
N GLU A 59 -10.24 5.78 8.62
CA GLU A 59 -9.04 5.43 9.37
C GLU A 59 -7.97 4.83 8.46
N ALA A 60 -8.38 4.01 7.49
CA ALA A 60 -7.46 3.49 6.47
C ALA A 60 -6.79 4.64 5.70
N LEU A 61 -7.56 5.66 5.28
CA LEU A 61 -7.03 6.82 4.57
C LEU A 61 -6.01 7.60 5.41
N GLN A 62 -6.28 7.82 6.70
CA GLN A 62 -5.32 8.46 7.60
C GLN A 62 -4.00 7.68 7.65
N HIS A 63 -4.07 6.35 7.77
CA HIS A 63 -2.88 5.51 7.81
C HIS A 63 -2.16 5.46 6.45
N TRP A 64 -2.88 5.44 5.33
CA TRP A 64 -2.26 5.51 4.00
C TRP A 64 -1.55 6.85 3.77
N GLN A 65 -2.15 7.95 4.19
CA GLN A 65 -1.55 9.28 4.10
C GLN A 65 -0.28 9.37 4.95
N LEU A 66 -0.32 8.89 6.19
CA LEU A 66 0.86 8.82 7.06
C LEU A 66 1.97 7.94 6.45
N THR A 67 1.59 6.82 5.84
CA THR A 67 2.52 5.93 5.13
C THR A 67 3.19 6.64 3.95
N GLY A 68 2.41 7.36 3.13
CA GLY A 68 2.93 8.14 2.01
C GLY A 68 3.93 9.20 2.45
N GLN A 69 3.60 9.97 3.49
CA GLN A 69 4.49 10.98 4.07
C GLN A 69 5.80 10.38 4.58
N MET A 70 5.73 9.19 5.22
CA MET A 70 6.93 8.46 5.67
C MET A 70 7.79 7.98 4.50
N ILE A 71 7.18 7.42 3.45
CA ILE A 71 7.89 6.98 2.25
C ILE A 71 8.60 8.18 1.58
N GLU A 72 7.95 9.33 1.52
CA GLU A 72 8.54 10.54 0.93
C GLU A 72 9.65 11.15 1.80
N SER A 73 9.62 10.99 3.12
CA SER A 73 10.67 11.50 4.00
C SER A 73 11.95 10.64 3.95
N LEU A 74 11.83 9.36 3.60
CA LEU A 74 12.94 8.41 3.61
C LEU A 74 13.65 8.31 2.25
N GLY A 75 14.93 8.71 2.21
CA GLY A 75 15.72 8.77 0.97
C GLY A 75 15.88 7.43 0.23
N ILE A 76 15.85 6.30 0.95
CA ILE A 76 15.89 4.97 0.30
C ILE A 76 14.64 4.72 -0.54
N PHE A 77 13.47 5.14 -0.07
CA PHE A 77 12.23 4.89 -0.79
C PHE A 77 12.15 5.77 -2.04
N LYS A 78 12.62 7.02 -1.98
CA LYS A 78 12.74 7.89 -3.14
C LYS A 78 13.70 7.36 -4.22
N SER A 79 14.78 6.68 -3.82
CA SER A 79 15.84 6.26 -4.74
C SER A 79 15.68 4.83 -5.26
N ARG A 80 15.01 3.96 -4.49
CA ARG A 80 14.96 2.52 -4.77
C ARG A 80 13.60 1.86 -4.61
N HIS A 81 12.60 2.50 -4.01
CA HIS A 81 11.32 1.86 -3.70
C HIS A 81 10.10 2.73 -4.00
N GLY A 82 10.21 3.59 -5.03
CA GLY A 82 9.15 4.53 -5.43
C GLY A 82 7.83 3.83 -5.78
N TRP A 83 7.92 2.59 -6.26
CA TRP A 83 6.77 1.73 -6.55
C TRP A 83 5.80 1.57 -5.37
N ILE A 84 6.29 1.56 -4.13
CA ILE A 84 5.44 1.38 -2.95
C ILE A 84 4.51 2.58 -2.78
N LEU A 85 4.95 3.78 -3.15
CA LEU A 85 4.12 4.99 -3.13
C LEU A 85 2.95 4.91 -4.12
N ALA A 86 3.17 4.29 -5.29
CA ALA A 86 2.08 4.03 -6.23
C ALA A 86 0.97 3.19 -5.59
N ILE A 87 1.34 2.11 -4.87
CA ILE A 87 0.38 1.24 -4.21
C ILE A 87 -0.36 1.98 -3.08
N VAL A 88 0.29 2.90 -2.37
CA VAL A 88 -0.36 3.76 -1.36
C VAL A 88 -1.46 4.61 -2.02
N HIS A 89 -1.14 5.31 -3.10
CA HIS A 89 -2.11 6.14 -3.83
C HIS A 89 -3.27 5.33 -4.40
N LEU A 90 -3.00 4.17 -5.00
CA LEU A 90 -4.05 3.26 -5.49
C LEU A 90 -4.94 2.74 -4.35
N SER A 91 -4.36 2.50 -3.16
CA SER A 91 -5.12 2.09 -1.97
C SER A 91 -6.01 3.23 -1.46
N MET A 92 -5.55 4.48 -1.51
CA MET A 92 -6.36 5.65 -1.20
C MET A 92 -7.50 5.84 -2.21
N ALA A 93 -7.23 5.65 -3.50
CA ALA A 93 -8.25 5.72 -4.55
C ALA A 93 -9.39 4.72 -4.28
N HIS A 94 -9.05 3.48 -3.95
CA HIS A 94 -10.03 2.44 -3.61
C HIS A 94 -10.87 2.85 -2.37
N ALA A 95 -10.23 3.34 -1.31
CA ALA A 95 -10.92 3.77 -0.11
C ALA A 95 -11.84 4.99 -0.36
N HIS A 96 -11.42 5.95 -1.18
CA HIS A 96 -12.27 7.08 -1.57
C HIS A 96 -13.47 6.65 -2.41
N ILE A 97 -13.33 5.67 -3.32
CA ILE A 97 -14.45 5.09 -4.06
C ILE A 97 -15.47 4.47 -3.12
N ALA A 98 -15.00 3.68 -2.13
CA ALA A 98 -15.88 3.06 -1.15
C ALA A 98 -16.65 4.09 -0.29
N LEU A 99 -16.08 5.28 -0.08
CA LEU A 99 -16.71 6.40 0.60
C LEU A 99 -17.57 7.30 -0.32
N GLY A 100 -17.66 7.02 -1.61
CA GLY A 100 -18.38 7.85 -2.58
C GLY A 100 -17.67 9.15 -2.97
N ASN A 101 -16.41 9.33 -2.57
CA ASN A 101 -15.61 10.53 -2.83
C ASN A 101 -14.93 10.46 -4.20
N GLU A 102 -15.70 10.60 -5.28
CA GLU A 102 -15.23 10.33 -6.64
C GLU A 102 -14.07 11.23 -7.10
N GLU A 103 -14.11 12.53 -6.77
CA GLU A 103 -13.04 13.46 -7.15
C GLU A 103 -11.70 13.08 -6.50
N LEU A 104 -11.72 12.86 -5.18
CA LEU A 104 -10.52 12.46 -4.43
C LEU A 104 -10.02 11.08 -4.87
N ALA A 105 -10.93 10.16 -5.19
CA ALA A 105 -10.56 8.87 -5.76
C ALA A 105 -9.82 9.02 -7.09
N ARG A 106 -10.31 9.88 -7.98
CA ARG A 106 -9.68 10.12 -9.28
C ARG A 106 -8.31 10.78 -9.14
N GLN A 107 -8.19 11.77 -8.24
CA GLN A 107 -6.91 12.41 -7.95
C GLN A 107 -5.87 11.39 -7.44
N ALA A 108 -6.25 10.58 -6.45
CA ALA A 108 -5.39 9.53 -5.92
C ALA A 108 -5.04 8.47 -6.97
N TRP A 109 -5.99 8.06 -7.81
CA TRP A 109 -5.75 7.11 -8.89
C TRP A 109 -4.71 7.63 -9.88
N ASN A 110 -4.88 8.87 -10.36
CA ASN A 110 -3.95 9.47 -11.31
C ASN A 110 -2.54 9.58 -10.73
N ALA A 111 -2.41 9.98 -9.46
CA ALA A 111 -1.12 10.00 -8.77
C ALA A 111 -0.47 8.60 -8.72
N GLY A 112 -1.24 7.56 -8.41
CA GLY A 112 -0.77 6.19 -8.39
C GLY A 112 -0.32 5.69 -9.77
N VAL A 113 -1.10 5.96 -10.81
CA VAL A 113 -0.79 5.60 -12.20
C VAL A 113 0.48 6.32 -12.69
N ASP A 114 0.61 7.61 -12.44
CA ASP A 114 1.75 8.41 -12.86
C ASP A 114 3.07 7.87 -12.29
N ILE A 115 3.07 7.44 -11.03
CA ILE A 115 4.22 6.79 -10.40
C ILE A 115 4.43 5.41 -11.00
N ALA A 116 3.36 4.61 -11.16
CA ALA A 116 3.45 3.26 -11.69
C ALA A 116 4.01 3.19 -13.12
N MET A 117 3.83 4.25 -13.91
CA MET A 117 4.39 4.37 -15.26
C MET A 117 5.87 4.75 -15.28
N ARG A 118 6.43 5.26 -14.19
CA ARG A 118 7.82 5.75 -14.13
C ARG A 118 8.73 4.82 -13.31
N GLU A 119 8.17 4.21 -12.28
CA GLU A 119 8.88 3.34 -11.36
C GLU A 119 8.92 1.89 -11.85
N ARG A 120 9.97 1.17 -11.46
CA ARG A 120 10.05 -0.27 -11.73
C ARG A 120 9.21 -1.02 -10.71
N PHE A 121 8.45 -2.02 -11.16
CA PHE A 121 7.70 -2.87 -10.26
C PHE A 121 8.62 -3.67 -9.33
N GLU A 122 8.31 -3.66 -8.04
CA GLU A 122 9.15 -4.24 -6.99
C GLU A 122 8.40 -5.16 -6.04
N TYR A 123 9.13 -6.15 -5.51
CA TYR A 123 8.62 -7.17 -4.60
C TYR A 123 9.16 -7.04 -3.18
N VAL A 124 9.57 -5.84 -2.76
CA VAL A 124 10.06 -5.56 -1.40
C VAL A 124 9.04 -6.01 -0.35
N PHE A 125 7.75 -5.81 -0.65
CA PHE A 125 6.63 -6.34 0.11
C PHE A 125 5.80 -7.28 -0.78
N PRO A 126 6.12 -8.59 -0.85
CA PRO A 126 5.52 -9.50 -1.83
C PRO A 126 3.99 -9.56 -1.77
N VAL A 127 3.41 -9.66 -0.58
CA VAL A 127 1.95 -9.73 -0.39
C VAL A 127 1.26 -8.43 -0.84
N LEU A 128 1.95 -7.29 -0.66
CA LEU A 128 1.45 -5.99 -1.12
C LEU A 128 1.43 -5.94 -2.66
N ALA A 129 2.53 -6.33 -3.29
CA ALA A 129 2.70 -6.30 -4.73
C ALA A 129 1.82 -7.34 -5.46
N THR A 130 1.61 -8.52 -4.87
CA THR A 130 0.93 -9.64 -5.54
C THR A 130 -0.52 -9.79 -5.16
N THR A 131 -0.88 -9.79 -3.88
CA THR A 131 -2.27 -10.06 -3.46
C THR A 131 -3.07 -8.77 -3.28
N TRP A 132 -2.48 -7.78 -2.61
CA TRP A 132 -3.19 -6.55 -2.27
C TRP A 132 -3.47 -5.68 -3.49
N LEU A 133 -2.44 -5.42 -4.32
CA LEU A 133 -2.59 -4.62 -5.53
C LEU A 133 -3.67 -5.19 -6.46
N HIS A 134 -3.65 -6.50 -6.71
CA HIS A 134 -4.64 -7.15 -7.57
C HIS A 134 -6.06 -6.99 -7.04
N LYS A 135 -6.27 -7.11 -5.72
CA LYS A 135 -7.57 -6.87 -5.10
C LYS A 135 -8.04 -5.45 -5.36
N ILE A 136 -7.29 -4.45 -4.92
CA ILE A 136 -7.77 -3.06 -4.95
C ILE A 136 -7.95 -2.55 -6.38
N VAL A 137 -7.04 -2.90 -7.30
CA VAL A 137 -7.12 -2.44 -8.69
C VAL A 137 -8.24 -3.17 -9.43
N GLY A 138 -8.41 -4.47 -9.18
CA GLY A 138 -9.54 -5.23 -9.72
C GLY A 138 -10.89 -4.65 -9.26
N GLU A 139 -11.04 -4.38 -7.96
CA GLU A 139 -12.26 -3.78 -7.42
C GLU A 139 -12.52 -2.36 -7.96
N ILE A 140 -11.48 -1.53 -8.13
CA ILE A 140 -11.62 -0.22 -8.80
C ILE A 140 -12.07 -0.40 -10.24
N HIS A 141 -11.45 -1.32 -10.98
CA HIS A 141 -11.75 -1.56 -12.38
C HIS A 141 -13.18 -2.07 -12.57
N GLU A 142 -13.65 -2.99 -11.74
CA GLU A 142 -15.04 -3.49 -11.78
C GLU A 142 -16.07 -2.36 -11.57
N VAL A 143 -15.79 -1.43 -10.66
CA VAL A 143 -16.75 -0.34 -10.31
C VAL A 143 -16.65 0.85 -11.26
N LYS A 144 -15.45 1.19 -11.73
CA LYS A 144 -15.17 2.44 -12.44
C LYS A 144 -14.65 2.26 -13.87
N GLY A 145 -14.22 1.05 -14.26
CA GLY A 145 -13.61 0.76 -15.55
C GLY A 145 -12.26 1.44 -15.76
N TRP A 146 -11.56 1.84 -14.69
CA TRP A 146 -10.30 2.57 -14.82
C TRP A 146 -9.13 1.61 -15.11
N PRO A 147 -8.39 1.81 -16.21
CA PRO A 147 -7.32 0.90 -16.59
C PRO A 147 -6.03 1.22 -15.84
N LEU A 148 -5.32 0.17 -15.40
CA LEU A 148 -3.97 0.29 -14.86
C LEU A 148 -3.03 -0.56 -15.71
N ARG A 149 -1.89 0.02 -16.07
CA ARG A 149 -0.78 -0.67 -16.75
C ARG A 149 0.47 -0.56 -15.89
N VAL A 150 1.11 -1.69 -15.65
CA VAL A 150 2.26 -1.81 -14.76
C VAL A 150 3.42 -2.47 -15.49
N MET A 151 4.57 -1.79 -15.50
CA MET A 151 5.78 -2.32 -16.14
C MET A 151 6.48 -3.34 -15.23
N LEU A 152 6.47 -4.60 -15.65
CA LEU A 152 7.15 -5.67 -14.92
C LEU A 152 8.67 -5.68 -15.20
N PRO A 153 9.52 -6.02 -14.22
CA PRO A 153 10.96 -6.11 -14.44
C PRO A 153 11.33 -7.25 -15.41
N GLY A 154 12.42 -7.03 -16.15
CA GLY A 154 13.06 -8.09 -16.96
C GLY A 154 12.41 -8.38 -18.32
N GLY A 155 11.75 -7.39 -18.94
CA GLY A 155 11.16 -7.53 -20.27
C GLY A 155 9.90 -8.39 -20.32
N LYS A 156 9.29 -8.64 -19.15
CA LYS A 156 7.99 -9.31 -19.06
C LYS A 156 6.89 -8.40 -19.58
N SER A 157 5.83 -9.01 -20.11
CA SER A 157 4.63 -8.28 -20.52
C SER A 157 4.06 -7.49 -19.34
N ASP A 158 3.59 -6.28 -19.61
CA ASP A 158 2.98 -5.44 -18.58
C ASP A 158 1.76 -6.13 -17.97
N LEU A 159 1.57 -5.92 -16.67
CA LEU A 159 0.34 -6.32 -15.99
C LEU A 159 -0.72 -5.25 -16.26
N THR A 160 -1.85 -5.67 -16.83
CA THR A 160 -2.90 -4.76 -17.29
C THR A 160 -4.27 -5.15 -16.75
N TRP A 161 -4.99 -4.16 -16.24
CA TRP A 161 -6.44 -4.22 -16.04
C TRP A 161 -7.08 -3.40 -17.15
N LEU A 162 -7.91 -4.05 -17.99
CA LEU A 162 -8.55 -3.49 -19.19
C LEU A 162 -10.06 -3.55 -19.04
#